data_AF-A0A7Y3GRS8-F1
#
_entry.id   AF-A0A7Y3GRS8-F1
#
_cell.length_a   1.000
_cell.length_b   1.000
_cell.length_c   1.000
_cell.angle_alpha   90.00
_cell.angle_beta   90.00
_cell.angle_gamma   90.00
#
_symmetry.space_group_name_H-M   'P 1'
#
loop_
_entity.id
_entity.type
_entity.pdbx_description
1 polymer ?
#
loop_
_entity_poly.entity_id
_entity_poly.type
_entity_poly.pdbx_seq_one_letter_code
_entity_poly.pdbx_strand_id
1 'polypeptide(L)'
;MNQTEKEISYKTSNSYSTLNTLTSKTKNVWFVCHGMGYLSRFFLKYFKELDSETNYIIAPQAPSKYYIQPKMHVGANWLTKDNT
;
A
#
# COMPACT_ATOMS: atom_id res chain seq x y z
N MET A 1 -37.03 14.97 8.40
CA MET A 1 -36.57 13.74 9.10
C MET A 1 -35.20 14.03 9.66
N ASN A 2 -34.98 13.79 10.96
CA ASN A 2 -33.65 13.97 11.56
C ASN A 2 -32.81 12.72 11.30
N GLN A 3 -31.56 12.91 10.88
CA GLN A 3 -30.60 11.83 10.70
C GLN A 3 -30.05 11.42 12.07
N THR A 4 -29.94 10.10 12.31
CA THR A 4 -29.26 9.55 13.48
C THR A 4 -28.04 8.76 12.98
N GLU A 5 -26.86 9.11 13.49
CA GLU A 5 -25.62 8.39 13.20
C GLU A 5 -25.43 7.22 14.17
N LYS A 6 -24.86 6.11 13.69
CA LYS A 6 -24.54 4.92 14.48
C LYS A 6 -23.21 4.33 14.01
N GLU A 7 -22.46 3.74 14.93
CA GLU A 7 -21.14 3.15 14.65
C GLU A 7 -21.21 1.63 14.43
N ILE A 8 -20.30 1.11 13.60
CA ILE A 8 -20.05 -0.32 13.43
C ILE A 8 -18.55 -0.58 13.31
N SER A 9 -18.06 -1.61 14.02
CA SER A 9 -16.66 -2.05 13.92
C SER A 9 -16.51 -3.22 12.96
N TYR A 10 -15.46 -3.21 12.14
CA TYR A 10 -15.14 -4.32 11.23
C TYR A 10 -13.63 -4.59 11.21
N LYS A 11 -13.27 -5.84 10.87
CA LYS A 11 -11.88 -6.22 10.57
C LYS A 11 -11.66 -6.09 9.06
N THR A 12 -10.54 -5.51 8.66
CA THR A 12 -10.15 -5.39 7.25
C THR A 12 -8.83 -6.12 6.99
N SER A 13 -8.67 -6.59 5.76
CA SER A 13 -7.42 -7.12 5.23
C SER A 13 -7.12 -6.41 3.92
N ASN A 14 -5.83 -6.25 3.60
CA ASN A 14 -5.41 -5.61 2.35
C ASN A 14 -4.26 -6.37 1.72
N SER A 15 -4.08 -6.14 0.42
CA SER A 15 -2.97 -6.70 -0.32
C SER A 15 -1.65 -6.08 0.11
N TYR A 16 -0.56 -6.82 -0.01
CA TYR A 16 0.78 -6.26 -0.13
C TYR A 16 1.40 -6.78 -1.43
N SER A 17 2.43 -6.10 -1.91
CA SER A 17 3.21 -6.54 -3.05
C SER A 17 4.65 -6.74 -2.63
N THR A 18 5.36 -7.60 -3.36
CA THR A 18 6.77 -7.88 -3.08
C THR A 18 7.60 -7.67 -4.35
N LEU A 19 8.89 -7.38 -4.16
CA LEU A 19 9.88 -7.32 -5.24
C LEU A 19 11.08 -8.20 -4.84
N ASN A 20 11.62 -8.91 -5.83
CA ASN A 20 12.65 -9.95 -5.70
C ASN A 20 12.16 -11.20 -4.97
N THR A 21 13.03 -12.20 -4.80
CA THR A 21 12.71 -13.48 -4.17
C THR A 21 13.45 -13.59 -2.84
N LEU A 22 12.72 -13.97 -1.78
CA LEU A 22 13.32 -14.23 -0.48
C LEU A 22 14.10 -15.56 -0.54
N THR A 23 15.41 -15.52 -0.30
CA THR A 23 16.30 -16.69 -0.34
C THR A 23 17.30 -16.67 0.82
N SER A 24 18.11 -17.71 0.95
CA SER A 24 19.21 -17.75 1.93
C SER A 24 20.31 -16.71 1.69
N LYS A 25 20.38 -16.12 0.48
CA LYS A 25 21.32 -15.03 0.15
C LYS A 25 20.80 -13.64 0.56
N THR A 26 19.50 -13.51 0.87
CA THR A 26 18.90 -12.24 1.23
C THR A 26 19.54 -11.69 2.51
N LYS A 27 20.07 -10.48 2.42
CA LYS A 27 20.70 -9.77 3.56
C LYS A 27 19.77 -8.75 4.16
N ASN A 28 18.95 -8.10 3.33
CA ASN A 28 18.05 -7.04 3.74
C ASN A 28 16.62 -7.36 3.36
N VAL A 29 15.70 -7.18 4.31
CA VAL A 29 14.26 -7.17 4.07
C VAL A 29 13.75 -5.75 4.30
N TRP A 30 13.27 -5.12 3.24
CA TRP A 30 12.77 -3.74 3.28
C TRP A 30 11.26 -3.76 3.40
N PHE A 31 10.73 -3.09 4.42
CA PHE A 31 9.30 -2.85 4.56
C PHE A 31 9.03 -1.39 4.19
N VAL A 32 8.39 -1.14 3.05
CA VAL A 32 8.30 0.20 2.44
C VAL A 32 6.86 0.66 2.25
N CYS A 33 6.55 1.87 2.70
CA CYS A 33 5.21 2.47 2.60
C CYS A 33 5.17 3.51 1.47
N HIS A 34 4.25 3.35 0.52
CA HIS A 34 4.13 4.28 -0.61
C HIS A 34 3.46 5.60 -0.21
N GLY A 35 3.68 6.67 -1.00
CA GLY A 35 3.01 7.96 -0.80
C GLY A 35 1.55 7.99 -1.28
N MET A 36 0.90 9.14 -1.11
CA MET A 36 -0.47 9.38 -1.58
C MET A 36 -0.59 9.15 -3.09
N GLY A 37 -1.67 8.48 -3.50
CA GLY A 37 -2.01 8.25 -4.91
C GLY A 37 -1.33 7.05 -5.55
N TYR A 38 -0.44 6.36 -4.83
CA TYR A 38 0.22 5.16 -5.34
C TYR A 38 -0.53 3.86 -5.00
N LEU A 39 -0.30 2.85 -5.84
CA LEU A 39 -0.53 1.45 -5.49
C LEU A 39 0.82 0.77 -5.28
N SER A 40 0.89 -0.13 -4.30
CA SER A 40 2.13 -0.79 -3.86
C SER A 40 2.91 -1.41 -5.03
N ARG A 41 2.23 -2.10 -5.95
CA ARG A 41 2.83 -2.71 -7.15
C ARG A 41 3.55 -1.72 -8.08
N PHE A 42 3.11 -0.46 -8.14
CA PHE A 42 3.75 0.56 -8.97
C PHE A 42 4.88 1.24 -8.22
N PHE A 43 4.71 1.46 -6.92
CA PHE A 43 5.74 2.01 -6.05
C PHE A 43 6.99 1.11 -5.97
N LEU A 44 6.82 -0.22 -5.95
CA LEU A 44 7.95 -1.15 -5.94
C LEU A 44 8.90 -0.99 -7.13
N LYS A 45 8.44 -0.44 -8.27
CA LYS A 45 9.30 -0.25 -9.45
C LYS A 45 10.50 0.67 -9.18
N TYR A 46 10.42 1.56 -8.19
CA TYR A 46 11.52 2.43 -7.80
C TYR A 46 12.68 1.71 -7.10
N PHE A 47 12.48 0.46 -6.68
CA PHE A 47 13.49 -0.34 -5.96
C PHE A 47 14.21 -1.35 -6.87
N LYS A 48 13.96 -1.32 -8.18
CA LYS A 48 14.55 -2.27 -9.15
C LYS A 48 16.07 -2.20 -9.28
N GLU A 49 16.68 -1.08 -8.87
CA GLU A 49 18.13 -0.89 -8.92
C GLU A 49 18.85 -1.52 -7.72
N LEU A 50 18.11 -1.92 -6.67
CA LEU A 50 18.67 -2.71 -5.59
C LEU A 50 18.99 -4.12 -6.08
N ASP A 51 20.16 -4.63 -5.69
CA ASP A 51 20.57 -6.00 -5.99
C ASP A 51 19.51 -7.02 -5.52
N SER A 52 18.99 -7.78 -6.47
CA SER A 52 17.86 -8.70 -6.26
C SER A 52 18.24 -9.96 -5.50
N GLU A 53 19.51 -10.34 -5.44
CA GLU A 53 19.94 -11.49 -4.63
C GLU A 53 19.98 -11.15 -3.13
N THR A 54 20.36 -9.91 -2.80
CA THR A 54 20.62 -9.49 -1.42
C THR A 54 19.49 -8.66 -0.80
N ASN A 55 18.55 -8.14 -1.59
CA ASN A 55 17.45 -7.30 -1.11
C ASN A 55 16.08 -7.88 -1.48
N TYR A 56 15.24 -8.11 -0.48
CA TYR A 56 13.83 -8.45 -0.65
C TYR A 56 12.96 -7.30 -0.16
N ILE A 57 11.98 -6.87 -0.95
CA ILE A 57 11.17 -5.68 -0.64
C ILE A 57 9.71 -6.08 -0.48
N ILE A 58 9.07 -5.59 0.58
CA ILE A 58 7.66 -5.77 0.92
C ILE A 58 7.02 -4.39 0.95
N ALA A 59 5.96 -4.20 0.16
CA ALA A 59 5.18 -2.97 0.11
C ALA A 59 3.71 -3.24 0.43
N PRO A 60 3.22 -2.98 1.66
CA PRO A 60 1.80 -3.02 1.97
C PRO A 60 1.02 -1.98 1.14
N GLN A 61 -0.22 -2.32 0.79
CA GLN A 61 -1.15 -1.39 0.15
C GLN A 61 -1.85 -0.55 1.24
N ALA A 62 -1.83 0.78 1.08
CA ALA A 62 -2.61 1.66 1.94
C ALA A 62 -4.12 1.35 1.83
N PRO A 63 -4.90 1.46 2.94
CA PRO A 63 -6.28 1.01 3.00
C PRO A 63 -7.24 1.89 2.18
N SER A 64 -7.05 3.21 2.20
CA SER A 64 -7.95 4.17 1.58
C SER A 64 -7.71 4.28 0.09
N LYS A 65 -8.41 3.47 -0.73
CA LYS A 65 -8.36 3.54 -2.20
C LYS A 65 -9.35 4.56 -2.74
N TYR A 66 -8.97 5.29 -3.77
CA TYR A 66 -9.82 6.29 -4.41
C TYR A 66 -9.46 6.46 -5.90
N TYR A 67 -10.40 6.97 -6.68
CA TYR A 67 -10.16 7.30 -8.08
C TYR A 67 -9.53 8.70 -8.19
N ILE A 68 -8.41 8.78 -8.88
CA ILE A 68 -7.69 10.01 -9.19
C ILE A 68 -8.22 10.56 -10.51
N GLN A 69 -8.79 11.76 -10.45
CA GLN A 69 -9.25 12.49 -11.64
C GLN A 69 -8.05 13.12 -12.40
N PRO A 70 -8.18 13.36 -13.73
CA PRO A 70 -9.34 13.10 -14.58
C PRO A 70 -9.36 11.68 -15.19
N LYS A 71 -8.24 10.95 -15.11
CA LYS A 71 -8.05 9.67 -15.81
C LYS A 71 -8.68 8.46 -15.09
N MET A 72 -9.31 8.67 -13.93
CA MET A 72 -9.95 7.65 -13.10
C MET A 72 -9.03 6.46 -12.79
N HIS A 73 -7.74 6.73 -12.56
CA HIS A 73 -6.83 5.71 -12.06
C HIS A 73 -7.05 5.48 -10.57
N VAL A 74 -6.92 4.24 -10.11
CA VAL A 74 -7.00 3.95 -8.68
C VAL A 74 -5.67 4.30 -8.03
N GLY A 75 -5.72 5.16 -7.02
CA GLY A 75 -4.63 5.39 -6.07
C GLY A 75 -5.05 5.00 -4.66
N ALA A 76 -4.13 5.10 -3.71
CA ALA A 76 -4.45 4.92 -2.30
C ALA A 76 -3.67 5.87 -1.39
N ASN A 77 -4.12 6.00 -0.14
CA ASN A 77 -3.42 6.79 0.87
C ASN A 77 -3.59 6.15 2.28
N TRP A 78 -2.67 6.50 3.18
CA TRP A 78 -2.65 6.04 4.58
C TRP A 78 -3.47 6.91 5.51
N LEU A 79 -3.94 8.05 5.02
CA LEU A 79 -4.72 8.98 5.79
C LEU A 79 -6.18 8.51 5.78
N THR A 80 -6.87 8.84 6.85
CA THR A 80 -8.30 8.69 6.97
C THR A 80 -8.90 10.05 7.32
N LYS A 81 -10.19 10.25 7.03
CA LYS A 81 -10.93 11.47 7.36
C LYS A 81 -11.66 11.26 8.70
N ASP A 82 -12.15 12.36 9.27
CA ASP A 82 -12.63 12.46 10.66
C ASP A 82 -13.76 11.45 11.01
N ASN A 83 -13.33 10.28 11.50
CA ASN A 83 -13.95 9.28 12.39
C ASN A 83 -13.28 7.90 12.20
N THR A 84 -11.95 7.87 12.21
CA THR A 84 -10.98 6.76 11.93
C THR A 84 -10.61 6.44 10.50
#